data_AF-A0A7J9RRG7-F1
#
_entry.id   AF-A0A7J9RRG7-F1
#
_cell.length_a   1.000
_cell.length_b   1.000
_cell.length_c   1.000
_cell.angle_alpha   90.00
_cell.angle_beta   90.00
_cell.angle_gamma   90.00
#
_symmetry.space_group_name_H-M   'P 1'
#
loop_
_entity.id
_entity.type
_entity.pdbx_description
1 polymer ?
#
loop_
_entity_poly.entity_id
_entity_poly.type
_entity_poly.pdbx_seq_one_letter_code
_entity_poly.pdbx_strand_id
1 'polypeptide(L)'
;MPVCQWCSSRNLEQIELSGEGELMTFTVIRVPPEGFEEDAPYIPCLIRTKEGPGVIGRLNYDTERATQELLGKQVKLSGGYVYKGDKFSAGPSTCPVFSLKYSTRKNKF
;
A
#
# COMPACT_ATOMS: atom_id res chain seq x y z
N MET A 1 0.76 -6.61 -24.59
CA MET A 1 1.02 -5.44 -25.45
C MET A 1 0.24 -4.26 -24.87
N PRO A 2 0.89 -3.19 -24.39
CA PRO A 2 0.20 -2.11 -23.66
C PRO A 2 -0.63 -1.24 -24.62
N VAL A 3 -1.86 -0.93 -24.23
CA VAL A 3 -2.84 -0.16 -25.02
C VAL A 3 -3.69 0.68 -24.06
N CYS A 4 -4.00 1.93 -24.41
CA CYS A 4 -4.91 2.76 -23.62
C CYS A 4 -6.35 2.21 -23.68
N GLN A 5 -6.96 1.96 -22.52
CA GLN A 5 -8.33 1.46 -22.42
C GLN A 5 -9.41 2.45 -22.91
N TRP A 6 -9.08 3.74 -23.03
CA TRP A 6 -10.02 4.77 -23.46
C TRP A 6 -10.01 5.02 -24.97
N CYS A 7 -8.84 5.14 -25.58
CA CYS A 7 -8.69 5.53 -27.00
C CYS A 7 -8.06 4.46 -27.88
N SER A 8 -7.72 3.29 -27.33
CA SER A 8 -7.02 2.20 -28.04
C SER A 8 -5.67 2.58 -28.65
N SER A 9 -5.14 3.76 -28.34
CA SER A 9 -3.82 4.20 -28.79
C SER A 9 -2.71 3.43 -28.09
N ARG A 10 -1.61 3.28 -28.82
CA ARG A 10 -0.35 2.70 -28.35
C ARG A 10 0.69 3.76 -28.01
N ASN A 11 0.38 5.03 -28.27
CA ASN A 11 1.24 6.15 -27.93
C ASN A 11 1.16 6.40 -26.42
N LEU A 12 1.94 5.65 -25.67
CA LEU A 12 2.01 5.68 -24.21
C LEU A 12 3.40 6.15 -23.80
N GLU A 13 3.45 7.03 -22.80
CA GLU A 13 4.69 7.50 -22.19
C GLU A 13 4.79 6.99 -20.74
N GLN A 14 6.02 6.83 -20.26
CA GLN A 14 6.26 6.52 -18.85
C GLN A 14 6.17 7.81 -18.05
N ILE A 15 5.36 7.80 -16.99
CA ILE A 15 5.27 8.88 -16.03
C ILE A 15 5.76 8.38 -14.66
N GLU A 16 6.56 9.20 -13.99
CA GLU A 16 6.96 8.94 -12.62
C GLU A 16 5.88 9.47 -11.66
N LEU A 17 5.41 8.61 -10.76
CA LEU A 17 4.43 8.98 -9.75
C LEU A 17 5.14 9.61 -8.55
N SER A 18 4.52 10.62 -7.93
CA SER A 18 5.06 11.33 -6.76
C SER A 18 5.24 10.45 -5.52
N GLY A 19 4.62 9.27 -5.50
CA GLY A 19 4.54 8.40 -4.33
C GLY A 19 3.62 8.96 -3.23
N GLU A 20 2.82 9.98 -3.53
CA GLU A 20 1.89 10.60 -2.58
C GLU A 20 0.45 10.26 -2.93
N GLY A 21 -0.38 10.14 -1.89
CA GLY A 21 -1.79 9.84 -2.11
C GLY A 21 -2.63 9.98 -0.85
N GLU A 22 -3.89 9.60 -1.00
CA GLU A 22 -4.91 9.63 0.04
C GLU A 22 -5.32 8.18 0.37
N LEU A 23 -5.36 7.84 1.66
CA LEU A 23 -5.79 6.53 2.12
C LEU A 23 -7.30 6.35 1.91
N MET A 24 -7.69 5.51 0.95
CA MET A 24 -9.10 5.29 0.61
C MET A 24 -9.77 4.28 1.56
N THR A 25 -9.08 3.16 1.79
CA THR A 25 -9.54 2.09 2.69
C THR A 25 -8.37 1.25 3.15
N PHE A 26 -8.53 0.58 4.28
CA PHE A 26 -7.57 -0.38 4.82
C PHE A 26 -8.31 -1.47 5.59
N THR A 27 -7.63 -2.58 5.85
CA THR A 27 -8.08 -3.59 6.80
C THR A 27 -6.90 -4.09 7.62
N VAL A 28 -7.16 -4.70 8.77
CA VAL A 28 -6.13 -5.32 9.61
C VAL A 28 -6.24 -6.83 9.45
N ILE A 29 -5.24 -7.43 8.80
CA ILE A 29 -5.16 -8.88 8.68
C ILE A 29 -4.49 -9.42 9.94
N ARG A 30 -5.29 -10.12 10.75
CA ARG A 30 -4.87 -10.77 12.01
C ARG A 30 -4.64 -12.26 11.84
N VAL A 31 -5.42 -12.88 10.95
CA VAL A 31 -5.28 -14.28 10.55
C VAL A 31 -4.82 -14.26 9.09
N PRO A 32 -3.51 -14.40 8.85
CA PRO A 32 -2.96 -14.28 7.50
C PRO A 32 -3.21 -15.55 6.68
N PRO A 33 -3.15 -15.46 5.34
CA PRO A 33 -3.02 -16.64 4.49
C PRO A 33 -1.67 -17.33 4.70
N GLU A 34 -1.55 -18.56 4.20
CA GLU A 34 -0.30 -19.32 4.23
C GLU A 34 0.85 -18.54 3.58
N GLY A 35 2.03 -18.54 4.20
CA GLY A 35 3.23 -17.83 3.72
C GLY A 35 3.37 -16.38 4.23
N PHE A 36 2.38 -15.89 4.98
CA PHE A 36 2.37 -14.55 5.58
C PHE A 36 2.24 -14.57 7.11
N GLU A 37 2.48 -15.72 7.74
CA GLU A 37 2.36 -15.92 9.19
C GLU A 37 3.29 -14.99 9.97
N GLU A 38 4.53 -14.83 9.50
CA GLU A 38 5.55 -13.98 10.12
C GLU A 38 5.23 -12.48 10.03
N ASP A 39 4.31 -12.09 9.14
CA ASP A 39 3.93 -10.69 8.92
C ASP A 39 2.73 -10.28 9.77
N ALA A 40 2.03 -11.22 10.40
CA ALA A 40 0.82 -10.90 11.14
C ALA A 40 1.12 -10.24 12.50
N PRO A 41 0.34 -9.22 12.90
CA PRO A 41 -0.70 -8.55 12.13
C PRO A 41 -0.14 -7.49 11.17
N TYR A 42 -0.76 -7.31 10.00
CA TYR A 42 -0.40 -6.26 9.03
C TYR A 42 -1.62 -5.56 8.42
N ILE A 43 -1.38 -4.38 7.84
CA ILE A 43 -2.41 -3.50 7.31
C ILE A 43 -2.27 -3.36 5.79
N PRO A 44 -2.96 -4.16 4.95
CA PRO A 44 -3.12 -3.82 3.54
C PRO A 44 -4.02 -2.58 3.38
N CYS A 45 -3.70 -1.75 2.38
CA CYS A 45 -4.42 -0.52 2.11
C CYS A 45 -4.57 -0.24 0.61
N LEU A 46 -5.63 0.47 0.25
CA LEU A 46 -5.84 1.07 -1.06
C LEU A 46 -5.62 2.58 -0.97
N ILE A 47 -4.76 3.10 -1.84
CA ILE A 47 -4.39 4.51 -1.88
C ILE A 47 -4.75 5.06 -3.24
N ARG A 48 -5.41 6.22 -3.25
CA ARG A 48 -5.59 7.01 -4.46
C ARG A 48 -4.40 7.94 -4.59
N THR A 49 -3.55 7.72 -5.59
CA THR A 49 -2.39 8.61 -5.80
C THR A 49 -2.87 9.96 -6.31
N LYS A 50 -2.03 10.99 -6.16
CA LYS A 50 -2.37 12.34 -6.63
C LYS A 50 -2.61 12.40 -8.15
N GLU A 51 -1.95 11.53 -8.90
CA GLU A 51 -2.04 11.42 -10.35
C GLU A 51 -3.34 10.72 -10.80
N GLY A 52 -4.06 10.06 -9.88
CA GLY A 52 -5.37 9.44 -10.13
C GLY A 52 -5.45 7.92 -9.90
N PRO A 53 -4.46 7.10 -10.30
CA PRO A 53 -4.53 5.65 -10.13
C PRO A 53 -4.69 5.19 -8.67
N GLY A 54 -5.42 4.08 -8.50
CA GLY A 54 -5.48 3.35 -7.23
C GLY A 54 -4.32 2.37 -7.11
N VAL A 55 -3.56 2.44 -6.02
CA VAL A 55 -2.43 1.55 -5.74
C VAL A 55 -2.71 0.79 -4.44
N ILE A 56 -2.55 -0.53 -4.49
CA ILE A 56 -2.61 -1.40 -3.31
C ILE A 56 -1.21 -1.51 -2.72
N GLY A 57 -1.12 -1.39 -1.40
CA GLY A 57 0.12 -1.53 -0.66
C GLY A 57 -0.10 -1.95 0.78
N ARG A 58 0.95 -1.81 1.60
CA ARG A 58 0.85 -1.91 3.06
C ARG A 58 0.97 -0.54 3.72
N LEU A 59 0.21 -0.34 4.79
CA LEU A 59 0.33 0.83 5.65
C LEU A 59 1.25 0.50 6.82
N ASN A 60 2.33 1.28 6.98
CA ASN A 60 3.20 1.23 8.14
C ASN A 60 2.57 2.01 9.29
N TYR A 61 1.71 1.33 10.06
CA TYR A 61 1.01 1.90 11.21
C TYR A 61 0.71 0.81 12.25
N ASP A 62 0.48 1.22 13.50
CA ASP A 62 0.12 0.32 14.59
C ASP A 62 -1.27 -0.29 14.34
N THR A 63 -1.32 -1.63 14.24
CA THR A 63 -2.52 -2.41 13.91
C THR A 63 -3.62 -2.31 14.97
N GLU A 64 -3.27 -2.12 16.25
CA GLU A 64 -4.26 -1.98 17.34
C GLU A 64 -4.87 -0.58 17.38
N ARG A 65 -4.16 0.41 16.84
CA ARG A 65 -4.63 1.81 16.79
C ARG A 65 -5.23 2.19 15.45
N ALA A 66 -5.30 1.25 14.51
CA ALA A 66 -5.80 1.49 13.17
C ALA A 66 -7.34 1.61 13.17
N THR A 67 -7.84 2.83 13.35
CA THR A 67 -9.27 3.16 13.33
C THR A 67 -9.68 3.87 12.05
N GLN A 68 -10.99 4.02 11.85
CA GLN A 68 -11.57 4.66 10.66
C GLN A 68 -11.14 6.13 10.48
N GLU A 69 -10.57 6.77 11.50
CA GLU A 69 -9.98 8.11 11.44
C GLU A 69 -8.80 8.21 10.46
N LEU A 70 -8.19 7.09 10.08
CA LEU A 70 -7.10 7.07 9.11
C LEU A 70 -7.58 7.31 7.67
N LEU A 71 -8.86 7.07 7.38
CA LEU A 71 -9.42 7.27 6.04
C LEU A 71 -9.35 8.74 5.63
N GLY A 72 -9.00 8.99 4.36
CA GLY A 72 -8.80 10.33 3.82
C GLY A 72 -7.49 11.01 4.23
N LYS A 73 -6.66 10.38 5.10
CA LYS A 73 -5.36 10.95 5.45
C LYS A 73 -4.36 10.85 4.31
N GLN A 74 -3.49 11.85 4.25
CA GLN A 74 -2.40 11.91 3.28
C GLN A 74 -1.27 10.94 3.67
N VAL A 75 -0.87 10.11 2.71
CA VAL A 75 0.20 9.13 2.84
C VAL A 75 1.34 9.42 1.86
N LYS A 76 2.51 8.87 2.14
CA LYS A 76 3.68 8.90 1.27
C LYS A 76 4.32 7.51 1.22
N LEU A 77 4.75 7.11 0.03
CA LEU A 77 5.54 5.91 -0.20
C LEU A 77 6.84 6.01 0.60
N SER A 78 7.07 5.04 1.48
CA SER A 78 8.24 4.97 2.36
C SER A 78 9.21 3.86 1.98
N GLY A 79 8.82 2.93 1.10
CA GLY A 79 9.71 1.87 0.62
C GLY A 79 8.95 0.70 0.00
N GLY A 80 9.66 -0.41 -0.20
CA GLY A 80 9.09 -1.69 -0.61
C GLY A 80 9.33 -2.75 0.46
N TYR A 81 8.32 -3.57 0.74
CA TYR A 81 8.43 -4.76 1.56
C TYR A 81 8.46 -5.99 0.66
N VAL A 82 9.47 -6.83 0.81
CA VAL A 82 9.58 -8.09 0.06
C VAL A 82 9.10 -9.22 0.96
N TYR A 83 7.95 -9.81 0.63
CA TYR A 83 7.51 -11.03 1.30
C TYR A 83 8.15 -12.24 0.62
N LYS A 84 8.45 -13.28 1.41
CA LYS A 84 9.13 -14.50 0.94
C LYS A 84 8.30 -15.29 -0.08
N GLY A 85 6.99 -15.08 -0.10
CA GLY A 85 6.05 -15.82 -0.94
C GLY A 85 5.51 -17.06 -0.22
N ASP A 86 4.40 -17.58 -0.74
CA ASP A 86 3.80 -18.84 -0.30
C ASP A 86 4.26 -20.02 -1.20
N LYS A 87 3.75 -21.23 -0.95
CA LYS A 87 4.11 -22.43 -1.71
C LYS A 87 3.54 -22.48 -3.14
N PHE A 88 2.57 -21.62 -3.44
CA PHE A 88 1.81 -21.58 -4.71
C PHE A 88 2.24 -20.42 -5.61
N SER A 89 2.74 -19.34 -5.03
CA SER A 89 3.20 -18.13 -5.70
C SER A 89 4.65 -18.26 -6.16
N ALA A 90 4.98 -17.60 -7.27
CA ALA A 90 6.30 -17.69 -7.92
C ALA A 90 7.39 -16.86 -7.20
N GLY A 91 7.67 -17.22 -5.93
CA GLY A 91 8.78 -16.68 -5.15
C GLY A 91 8.53 -15.29 -4.54
N PRO A 92 9.60 -14.62 -4.07
CA PRO A 92 9.50 -13.36 -3.35
C PRO A 92 8.89 -12.25 -4.22
N SER A 93 8.03 -11.44 -3.63
CA SER A 93 7.35 -10.34 -4.32
C SER A 93 7.37 -9.06 -3.50
N THR A 94 7.46 -7.92 -4.17
CA THR A 94 7.59 -6.61 -3.54
C THR A 94 6.26 -5.90 -3.47
N CYS A 95 5.88 -5.44 -2.28
CA CYS A 95 4.70 -4.63 -2.01
C CYS A 95 5.12 -3.21 -1.61
N PRO A 96 4.52 -2.14 -2.18
CA PRO A 96 4.81 -0.78 -1.75
C PRO A 96 4.31 -0.55 -0.32
N VAL A 97 5.12 0.12 0.49
CA VAL A 97 4.81 0.48 1.88
C VAL A 97 4.60 1.97 1.97
N PHE A 98 3.51 2.37 2.60
CA PHE A 98 3.11 3.76 2.77
C PHE A 98 3.10 4.14 4.24
N SER A 99 3.48 5.38 4.52
CA SER A 99 3.46 5.98 5.86
C SER A 99 2.58 7.23 5.86
N LEU A 100 1.91 7.52 6.98
CA LEU A 100 1.15 8.76 7.13
C LEU A 100 2.10 9.96 7.14
N LYS A 101 1.76 11.03 6.40
CA LYS A 101 2.57 12.26 6.37
C LYS A 101 2.56 13.03 7.70
N TYR A 102 1.49 12.89 8.49
CA TYR A 102 1.32 13.60 9.76
C TYR A 102 0.88 12.63 10.87
N SER A 103 1.86 12.17 11.66
CA SER A 103 1.63 11.63 13.00
C SER A 103 2.93 11.66 13.82
N THR A 104 3.49 12.85 14.02
CA THR A 104 4.46 13.08 15.10
C THR A 104 3.68 13.40 16.38
N ARG A 105 3.24 12.36 17.09
CA ARG A 105 3.21 12.41 18.56
C ARG A 105 3.88 11.14 19.07
N LYS A 106 5.21 11.21 19.16
CA LYS A 106 5.97 10.40 20.11
C LYS A 106 5.49 10.76 21.51
N ASN A 107 4.56 10.01 22.08
CA ASN A 107 4.44 9.93 23.53
C ASN A 107 5.07 8.61 23.97
N LYS A 108 6.38 8.69 24.21
CA LYS A 108 7.09 7.90 25.21
C LYS A 108 6.38 8.14 26.54
N PHE A 109 5.91 7.08 27.18
CA PHE A 109 5.91 6.94 28.64
C PHE A 109 6.33 5.51 28.94
#